data_AF-A0A164GM98-F1
#
_entry.id   AF-A0A164GM98-F1
#
_cell.length_a   1.000
_cell.length_b   1.000
_cell.length_c   1.000
_cell.angle_alpha   90.00
_cell.angle_beta   90.00
_cell.angle_gamma   90.00
#
_symmetry.space_group_name_H-M   'P 1'
#
loop_
_entity.id
_entity.type
_entity.pdbx_description
1 polymer ?
#
loop_
_entity_poly.entity_id
_entity_poly.type
_entity_poly.pdbx_seq_one_letter_code
_entity_poly.pdbx_strand_id
1 'polypeptide(L)'
;MTVEDFGGRRTLSAEELLVVVGDYALVDEAGDQRGLIEAVGQEGLSVVVTVAEDAGPVHLTFAPDAQIVIEPYDGGKAPVVP
;
A
#
# COMPACT_ATOMS: atom_id res chain seq x y z
N MET A 1 -0.80 14.50 10.22
CA MET A 1 -1.85 15.15 9.42
C MET A 1 -1.90 14.39 8.12
N THR A 2 -2.87 13.49 7.96
CA THR A 2 -3.04 12.67 6.76
C THR A 2 -3.76 13.52 5.72
N VAL A 3 -3.15 13.73 4.56
CA VAL A 3 -3.80 14.39 3.42
C VAL A 3 -4.54 13.29 2.66
N GLU A 4 -5.88 13.31 2.70
CA GLU A 4 -6.71 12.44 1.87
C GLU A 4 -6.99 13.18 0.55
N ASP A 5 -6.45 12.67 -0.57
CA ASP A 5 -6.78 13.17 -1.91
C ASP A 5 -8.11 12.55 -2.38
N PHE A 6 -8.79 13.16 -3.37
CA PHE A 6 -10.17 12.85 -3.80
C PHE A 6 -10.38 11.41 -4.33
N GLY A 7 -9.33 10.59 -4.41
CA GLY A 7 -9.37 9.16 -4.76
C GLY A 7 -9.18 8.19 -3.58
N GLY A 8 -9.12 8.66 -2.33
CA GLY A 8 -8.86 7.81 -1.16
C GLY A 8 -7.39 7.43 -0.96
N ARG A 9 -6.49 8.02 -1.75
CA ARG A 9 -5.03 7.91 -1.59
C ARG A 9 -4.61 8.54 -0.27
N ARG A 10 -3.75 7.84 0.46
CA ARG A 10 -3.30 8.19 1.81
C ARG A 10 -1.78 8.05 1.91
N THR A 11 -1.16 9.04 2.56
CA THR A 11 0.23 8.95 3.00
C THR A 11 0.26 8.73 4.50
N LEU A 12 0.95 7.69 4.94
CA LEU A 12 1.05 7.27 6.34
C LEU A 12 2.43 6.64 6.60
N SER A 13 2.80 6.55 7.87
CA SER A 13 4.04 5.86 8.26
C SER A 13 3.91 4.34 8.08
N ALA A 14 5.02 3.64 7.80
CA ALA A 14 5.00 2.19 7.68
C ALA A 14 4.45 1.50 8.95
N GLU A 15 4.69 2.07 10.13
CA GLU A 15 4.11 1.58 11.38
C GLU A 15 2.57 1.72 11.41
N GLU A 16 2.02 2.82 10.90
CA GLU A 16 0.56 2.99 10.79
C GLU A 16 -0.06 1.93 9.86
N LEU A 17 0.68 1.46 8.85
CA LEU A 17 0.20 0.42 7.92
C LEU A 17 -0.12 -0.90 8.63
N LEU A 18 0.53 -1.21 9.77
CA LEU A 18 0.27 -2.41 10.57
C LEU A 18 -1.15 -2.48 11.13
N VAL A 19 -1.84 -1.34 11.25
CA VAL A 19 -3.20 -1.24 11.81
C VAL A 19 -4.23 -0.79 10.78
N VAL A 20 -3.81 -0.59 9.52
CA VAL A 20 -4.72 -0.24 8.43
C VAL A 20 -5.57 -1.46 8.07
N VAL A 21 -6.89 -1.25 7.99
CA VAL A 21 -7.87 -2.28 7.64
C VAL A 21 -8.45 -1.99 6.27
N GLY A 22 -8.42 -2.97 5.37
CA GLY A 22 -9.00 -2.91 4.03
C GLY A 22 -8.05 -3.39 2.95
N ASP A 23 -8.56 -3.48 1.73
CA ASP A 23 -7.80 -3.83 0.53
C ASP A 23 -7.16 -2.56 -0.06
N TYR A 24 -5.84 -2.48 0.03
CA TYR A 24 -5.07 -1.33 -0.47
C TYR A 24 -3.97 -1.78 -1.39
N ALA A 25 -3.67 -0.94 -2.38
CA ALA A 25 -2.48 -1.07 -3.17
C ALA A 25 -1.37 -0.16 -2.63
N LEU A 26 -0.14 -0.64 -2.74
CA LEU A 26 1.03 0.17 -2.52
C LEU A 26 1.26 1.05 -3.75
N VAL A 27 1.56 2.32 -3.53
CA VAL A 27 1.90 3.27 -4.59
C VAL A 27 3.40 3.55 -4.55
N ASP A 28 4.04 3.53 -5.71
CA ASP A 28 5.48 3.75 -5.83
C ASP A 28 5.85 5.25 -5.85
N GLU A 29 7.14 5.54 -6.00
CA GLU A 29 7.69 6.89 -6.04
C GLU A 29 7.32 7.67 -7.32
N ALA A 30 7.03 6.97 -8.42
CA ALA A 30 6.50 7.59 -9.64
C ALA A 30 5.03 7.97 -9.49
N GLY A 31 4.37 7.43 -8.47
CA GLY A 31 2.97 7.65 -8.16
C GLY A 31 2.05 6.62 -8.80
N ASP A 32 2.62 5.56 -9.37
CA ASP A 32 1.92 4.45 -10.01
C ASP A 32 1.58 3.34 -8.99
N GLN A 33 0.44 2.69 -9.23
CA GLN A 33 0.00 1.58 -8.40
C GLN A 33 0.93 0.37 -8.61
N ARG A 34 1.70 0.02 -7.58
CA ARG A 34 2.67 -1.07 -7.64
C ARG A 34 2.00 -2.44 -7.58
N GLY A 35 1.03 -2.62 -6.67
CA GLY A 35 0.32 -3.88 -6.49
C GLY A 35 -0.50 -3.94 -5.20
N LEU A 36 -1.29 -4.99 -5.03
CA LEU A 36 -2.13 -5.23 -3.83
C LEU A 36 -1.26 -5.60 -2.63
N ILE A 37 -1.49 -4.96 -1.49
CA ILE A 37 -0.88 -5.34 -0.22
C ILE A 37 -1.61 -6.59 0.30
N GLU A 38 -0.91 -7.73 0.36
CA GLU A 38 -1.46 -8.99 0.85
C GLU A 38 -1.19 -9.23 2.33
N ALA A 39 -0.07 -8.72 2.83
CA ALA A 39 0.32 -8.85 4.23
C ALA A 39 1.19 -7.69 4.67
N VAL A 40 1.05 -7.33 5.94
CA VAL A 40 1.89 -6.37 6.62
C VAL A 40 2.30 -7.00 7.96
N GLY A 41 3.59 -6.99 8.25
CA GLY A 41 4.14 -7.55 9.47
C GLY A 41 5.32 -6.73 9.99
N GLN A 42 5.76 -7.04 11.19
CA GLN A 42 6.93 -6.43 11.79
C GLN A 42 8.02 -7.48 11.99
N GLU A 43 9.22 -7.18 11.49
CA GLU A 43 10.43 -7.98 11.69
C GLU A 43 11.47 -7.14 12.43
N GLY A 44 11.63 -7.39 13.73
CA GLY A 44 12.48 -6.57 14.59
C GLY A 44 11.95 -5.13 14.68
N LEU A 45 12.75 -4.19 14.17
CA LEU A 45 12.38 -2.77 14.11
C LEU A 45 11.81 -2.34 12.75
N SER A 46 11.78 -3.26 11.79
CA SER A 46 11.36 -2.96 10.42
C SER A 46 9.94 -3.44 10.18
N VAL A 47 9.22 -2.73 9.30
CA VAL A 47 7.92 -3.16 8.77
C VAL A 47 8.16 -3.87 7.45
N VAL A 48 7.62 -5.07 7.30
CA VAL A 48 7.68 -5.87 6.08
C VAL A 48 6.30 -5.88 5.44
N VAL A 49 6.24 -5.47 4.18
CA VAL A 49 5.02 -5.42 3.37
C VAL A 49 5.16 -6.42 2.24
N THR A 50 4.21 -7.35 2.14
CA THR A 50 4.08 -8.25 1.00
C THR A 50 3.10 -7.66 0.00
N VAL A 51 3.56 -7.46 -1.23
CA VAL A 51 2.78 -6.89 -2.32
C VAL A 51 2.66 -7.91 -3.44
N ALA A 52 1.43 -8.21 -3.88
CA ALA A 52 1.19 -9.01 -5.08
C ALA A 52 1.38 -8.15 -6.34
N GLU A 53 2.42 -8.45 -7.10
CA GLU A 53 2.69 -7.89 -8.43
C GLU A 53 2.45 -8.96 -9.52
N ASP A 54 2.34 -8.55 -10.79
CA ASP A 54 2.07 -9.45 -11.93
C ASP A 54 3.15 -10.54 -12.10
N ALA A 55 4.40 -10.20 -11.78
CA ALA A 55 5.54 -11.11 -11.81
C ALA A 55 5.62 -12.05 -10.58
N GLY A 56 4.74 -11.88 -9.59
CA GLY A 56 4.74 -12.61 -8.32
C GLY A 56 4.80 -11.69 -7.10
N PRO A 57 4.63 -12.25 -5.88
CA PRO A 57 4.68 -11.47 -4.65
C PRO A 57 6.10 -10.96 -4.37
N VAL A 58 6.20 -9.71 -3.93
CA VAL A 58 7.44 -9.08 -3.48
C VAL A 58 7.35 -8.69 -2.02
N HIS A 59 8.49 -8.76 -1.33
CA HIS A 59 8.64 -8.31 0.05
C HIS A 59 9.42 -7.00 0.08
N LEU A 60 8.82 -5.99 0.71
CA LEU A 60 9.41 -4.66 0.87
C LEU A 60 9.60 -4.37 2.34
N THR A 61 10.80 -3.94 2.71
CA THR A 61 11.17 -3.64 4.08
C THR A 61 11.33 -2.14 4.27
N PHE A 62 10.66 -1.60 5.28
CA PHE A 62 10.63 -0.18 5.58
C PHE A 62 11.05 0.08 7.03
N ALA A 63 11.70 1.21 7.25
CA ALA A 63 11.82 1.80 8.59
C ALA A 63 10.41 2.19 9.09
N PRO A 64 10.14 2.16 10.41
CA PRO A 64 8.80 2.39 10.94
C PRO A 64 8.27 3.80 10.64
N ASP A 65 9.16 4.80 10.58
CA ASP A 65 8.83 6.19 10.24
C ASP A 65 8.78 6.48 8.73
N ALA A 66 9.15 5.51 7.89
CA ALA A 66 9.16 5.67 6.45
C ALA A 66 7.75 6.01 5.95
N GLN A 67 7.66 7.00 5.07
CA GLN A 67 6.39 7.41 4.50
C GLN A 67 6.00 6.45 3.38
N ILE A 68 4.86 5.80 3.55
CA ILE A 68 4.23 4.90 2.60
C ILE A 68 3.02 5.60 1.99
N VAL A 69 2.84 5.43 0.70
CA VAL A 69 1.65 5.90 0.01
C VAL A 69 0.82 4.69 -0.41
N ILE A 70 -0.45 4.68 -0.02
CA ILE A 70 -1.41 3.64 -0.38
C ILE A 70 -2.65 4.24 -1.03
N GLU A 71 -3.35 3.44 -1.81
CA GLU A 71 -4.67 3.79 -2.34
C GLU A 71 -5.62 2.58 -2.29
N PRO A 72 -6.95 2.80 -2.26
CA PRO A 72 -7.91 1.70 -2.25
C PRO A 72 -7.70 0.81 -3.47
N TYR A 73 -7.61 -0.50 -3.27
CA TYR A 73 -7.45 -1.42 -4.39
C TYR A 73 -8.82 -1.74 -4.99
N ASP A 74 -9.10 -1.25 -6.21
CA ASP A 74 -10.38 -1.50 -6.88
C ASP A 74 -10.49 -2.91 -7.50
N GLY A 75 -9.63 -3.86 -7.10
CA GLY A 75 -9.72 -5.26 -7.52
C GLY A 75 -9.47 -5.50 -9.01
N GLY A 76 -8.94 -4.51 -9.73
CA GLY A 76 -8.89 -4.56 -11.20
C GLY A 76 -10.28 -4.63 -11.83
N LYS A 77 -11.32 -4.01 -11.24
CA LYS A 77 -12.58 -3.83 -11.96
C LYS A 77 -12.30 -3.06 -13.25
N ALA A 78 -12.38 -3.80 -14.35
CA ALA A 78 -12.53 -3.25 -15.69
C ALA A 78 -13.58 -2.13 -15.64
N PRO A 79 -13.38 -1.03 -16.40
CA PRO A 79 -14.20 0.17 -16.30
C PRO A 79 -15.68 -0.20 -16.33
N VAL A 80 -16.44 0.33 -15.38
CA VAL A 80 -17.91 0.31 -15.47
C VAL A 80 -18.30 1.02 -16.76
N VAL A 81 -18.53 0.25 -17.81
CA VAL A 81 -19.08 0.77 -19.06
C VAL A 81 -20.51 1.25 -18.76
N PRO A 82 -20.87 2.48 -19.16
CA PRO A 82 -22.17 3.09 -18.88
C PRO A 82 -23.34 2.36 -19.54
#